data_AF-A0A346ABQ3-F1
#
_entry.id   AF-A0A346ABQ3-F1
#
_cell.length_a   1.000
_cell.length_b   1.000
_cell.length_c   1.000
_cell.angle_alpha   90.00
_cell.angle_beta   90.00
_cell.angle_gamma   90.00
#
_symmetry.space_group_name_H-M   'P 1'
#
loop_
_entity.id
_entity.type
_entity.pdbx_description
1 polymer ?
#
loop_
_entity_poly.entity_id
_entity_poly.type
_entity_poly.pdbx_seq_one_letter_code
_entity_poly.pdbx_strand_id
1 'polypeptide(L)'
;VVGSSPEVLVRVEDGLVTVRPIAGTRPRGINEEADLALEQDLLSDAKEIAEHLMLIDLGRNDVGRVSDIGAVKVTEKMVIERYSNVMHIVSNVTGQLRDGLSAMDALRAILPAGTLSGAPKIRAMEIIDELEPVKRGVYGGAVGYLA
;
A
#
# COMPACT_ATOMS: atom_id res chain seq x y z
N VAL A 1 8.23 -15.90 13.61
CA VAL A 1 8.21 -14.48 13.17
C VAL A 1 7.26 -13.74 14.09
N VAL A 2 7.66 -12.58 14.64
CA VAL A 2 6.81 -11.73 15.51
C VAL A 2 6.84 -10.33 14.92
N GLY A 3 5.69 -9.66 14.79
CA GLY A 3 5.62 -8.32 14.21
C GLY A 3 4.26 -7.66 14.40
N SER A 4 4.23 -6.34 14.20
CA SER A 4 3.02 -5.50 14.20
C SER A 4 3.00 -4.72 12.89
N SER A 5 2.46 -5.32 11.82
CA SER A 5 2.45 -4.72 10.49
C SER A 5 1.51 -3.50 10.45
N PRO A 6 1.96 -2.34 9.94
CA PRO A 6 1.10 -1.17 9.78
C PRO A 6 0.26 -1.22 8.49
N GLU A 7 0.63 -2.06 7.52
CA GLU A 7 0.05 -2.07 6.17
C GLU A 7 -0.50 -3.45 5.80
N VAL A 8 -1.63 -3.46 5.08
CA VAL A 8 -2.22 -4.66 4.46
C VAL A 8 -1.74 -4.75 3.02
N LEU A 9 -0.96 -5.79 2.70
CA LEU A 9 -0.47 -6.02 1.33
C LEU A 9 -1.62 -6.30 0.36
N VAL A 10 -2.44 -7.30 0.68
CA VAL A 10 -3.62 -7.68 -0.11
C VAL A 10 -4.64 -8.37 0.81
N ARG A 11 -5.91 -8.06 0.60
CA ARG A 11 -7.05 -8.82 1.11
C ARG A 11 -7.90 -9.28 -0.06
N VAL A 12 -8.35 -10.53 -0.02
CA VAL A 12 -9.33 -11.06 -0.98
C VAL A 12 -10.48 -11.65 -0.19
N GLU A 13 -11.67 -11.09 -0.36
CA GLU A 13 -12.89 -11.47 0.37
C GLU A 13 -14.06 -11.40 -0.61
N ASP A 14 -14.82 -12.49 -0.75
CA ASP A 14 -15.92 -12.60 -1.74
C ASP A 14 -15.52 -12.19 -3.17
N GLY A 15 -14.28 -12.51 -3.55
CA GLY A 15 -13.69 -12.14 -4.85
C GLY A 15 -13.26 -10.67 -4.96
N LEU A 16 -13.48 -9.84 -3.93
CA LEU A 16 -13.00 -8.46 -3.92
C LEU A 16 -11.54 -8.40 -3.49
N VAL A 17 -10.65 -8.08 -4.43
CA VAL A 17 -9.23 -7.78 -4.16
C VAL A 17 -9.15 -6.36 -3.63
N THR A 18 -8.48 -6.16 -2.51
CA THR A 18 -8.24 -4.85 -1.89
C THR A 18 -6.77 -4.71 -1.52
N VAL A 19 -6.16 -3.61 -1.94
CA VAL A 19 -4.85 -3.15 -1.47
C VAL A 19 -5.01 -1.77 -0.84
N ARG A 20 -4.21 -1.48 0.17
CA ARG A 20 -4.34 -0.25 0.97
C ARG A 20 -3.02 0.50 1.05
N PRO A 21 -2.64 1.25 0.00
CA PRO A 21 -1.42 2.04 0.01
C PRO A 21 -1.39 3.02 1.18
N ILE A 22 -0.21 3.13 1.82
CA ILE A 22 0.06 4.05 2.93
C ILE A 22 1.36 4.81 2.60
N ALA A 23 1.29 6.14 2.56
CA ALA A 23 2.46 7.02 2.47
C ALA A 23 2.15 8.39 3.07
N GLY A 24 3.18 9.22 3.21
CA GLY A 24 3.05 10.44 3.99
C GLY A 24 3.00 10.14 5.49
N THR A 25 3.79 10.85 6.27
CA THR A 25 3.81 10.66 7.72
C THR A 25 3.93 11.99 8.44
N ARG A 26 3.13 12.16 9.49
CA ARG A 26 3.35 13.16 10.54
C ARG A 26 3.18 12.51 11.91
N PRO A 27 3.85 13.02 12.97
CA PRO A 27 3.57 12.59 14.33
C PRO A 27 2.13 12.96 14.74
N ARG A 28 1.61 12.36 15.80
CA ARG A 28 0.39 12.86 16.44
C ARG A 28 0.65 14.19 17.15
N GLY A 29 -0.34 15.08 17.12
CA GLY A 29 -0.32 16.33 17.87
C GLY A 29 -0.41 16.12 19.37
N ILE A 30 0.20 17.03 20.13
CA ILE A 30 0.12 17.02 21.61
C ILE A 30 -1.30 17.33 22.12
N ASN A 31 -2.14 17.91 21.27
CA ASN A 31 -3.54 18.23 21.48
C ASN A 31 -4.27 18.22 20.13
N GLU A 32 -5.59 18.37 20.14
CA GLU A 32 -6.44 18.29 18.94
C GLU A 32 -6.10 19.37 17.90
N GLU A 33 -5.84 20.61 18.34
CA GLU A 33 -5.48 21.71 17.45
C GLU A 33 -4.16 21.44 16.70
N ALA A 34 -3.13 21.00 17.42
CA ALA A 34 -1.85 20.62 16.82
C ALA A 34 -1.98 19.41 15.90
N ASP A 35 -2.85 18.46 16.23
CA ASP A 35 -3.09 17.26 15.41
C ASP A 35 -3.78 17.62 14.08
N LEU A 36 -4.73 18.55 14.10
CA LEU A 36 -5.38 19.08 12.90
C LEU A 36 -4.42 19.93 12.05
N ALA A 37 -3.52 20.70 12.68
CA ALA A 37 -2.50 21.45 11.96
C ALA A 37 -1.52 20.52 11.22
N LEU A 38 -1.10 19.43 11.87
CA LEU A 38 -0.24 18.41 11.26
C LEU A 38 -0.95 17.64 10.13
N GLU A 39 -2.25 17.39 10.28
CA GLU A 39 -3.07 16.82 9.21
C GLU A 39 -3.09 17.74 7.97
N GLN A 40 -3.36 19.03 8.16
CA GLN A 40 -3.41 20.00 7.07
C GLN A 40 -2.03 20.18 6.43
N ASP A 41 -0.96 20.20 7.22
CA ASP A 41 0.41 20.23 6.72
C ASP A 41 0.68 19.02 5.80
N LEU A 42 0.35 17.81 6.25
CA LEU A 42 0.53 16.59 5.48
C LEU A 42 -0.28 16.59 4.17
N LEU A 43 -1.53 17.03 4.21
CA LEU A 43 -2.41 17.10 3.03
C LEU A 43 -2.06 18.25 2.08
N SER A 44 -1.20 19.17 2.49
CA SER A 44 -0.72 20.28 1.65
C SER A 44 0.70 20.04 1.09
N ASP A 45 1.39 19.01 1.58
CA ASP A 45 2.75 18.67 1.16
C ASP A 45 2.74 18.02 -0.22
N ALA A 46 3.10 18.80 -1.25
CA ALA A 46 3.10 18.35 -2.63
C ALA A 46 3.99 17.12 -2.88
N LYS A 47 5.05 16.93 -2.09
CA LYS A 47 5.92 15.76 -2.20
C LYS A 47 5.20 14.51 -1.72
N GLU A 48 4.61 14.57 -0.53
CA GLU A 48 3.92 13.42 0.07
C GLU A 48 2.67 13.03 -0.73
N ILE A 49 1.94 14.00 -1.27
CA ILE A 49 0.82 13.76 -2.20
C ILE A 49 1.30 13.05 -3.47
N ALA A 50 2.42 13.48 -4.05
CA ALA A 50 2.96 12.88 -5.27
C ALA A 50 3.42 11.43 -5.04
N GLU A 51 4.11 11.17 -3.92
CA GLU A 51 4.54 9.83 -3.52
C GLU A 51 3.33 8.91 -3.29
N HIS A 52 2.31 9.40 -2.58
CA HIS A 52 1.10 8.62 -2.36
C HIS A 52 0.33 8.34 -3.65
N LEU A 53 0.24 9.32 -4.56
CA LEU A 53 -0.40 9.15 -5.87
C LEU A 53 0.31 8.06 -6.69
N MET A 54 1.64 8.05 -6.70
CA MET A 54 2.44 7.02 -7.35
C MET A 54 2.09 5.61 -6.81
N LEU A 55 1.91 5.48 -5.49
CA LEU A 55 1.54 4.20 -4.88
C LEU A 55 0.10 3.79 -5.18
N ILE A 56 -0.84 4.74 -5.28
CA ILE A 56 -2.21 4.45 -5.76
C ILE A 56 -2.15 3.90 -7.18
N ASP A 57 -1.38 4.52 -8.07
CA ASP A 57 -1.28 4.07 -9.46
C ASP A 57 -0.58 2.72 -9.59
N LEU A 58 0.45 2.46 -8.76
CA LEU A 58 1.06 1.14 -8.67
C LEU A 58 0.05 0.08 -8.17
N GLY A 59 -0.71 0.39 -7.11
CA GLY A 59 -1.77 -0.48 -6.61
C GLY A 59 -2.85 -0.75 -7.66
N ARG A 60 -3.25 0.26 -8.44
CA ARG A 60 -4.19 0.09 -9.57
C ARG A 60 -3.64 -0.83 -10.65
N ASN A 61 -2.35 -0.71 -10.97
CA ASN A 61 -1.70 -1.59 -11.92
C ASN A 61 -1.69 -3.04 -11.41
N ASP A 62 -1.27 -3.25 -10.17
CA ASP A 62 -1.15 -4.57 -9.57
C ASP A 62 -2.51 -5.27 -9.44
N VAL A 63 -3.53 -4.59 -8.91
CA VAL A 63 -4.91 -5.09 -8.81
C VAL A 63 -5.49 -5.35 -10.21
N GLY A 64 -5.20 -4.47 -11.18
CA GLY A 64 -5.67 -4.61 -12.55
C GLY A 64 -5.16 -5.88 -13.27
N ARG A 65 -4.00 -6.42 -12.87
CA ARG A 65 -3.47 -7.67 -13.46
C ARG A 65 -4.38 -8.87 -13.20
N VAL A 66 -5.09 -8.88 -12.07
CA VAL A 66 -5.92 -10.01 -11.62
C VAL A 66 -7.41 -9.70 -11.58
N SER A 67 -7.79 -8.46 -11.92
CA SER A 67 -9.19 -8.04 -11.88
C SER A 67 -9.87 -8.11 -13.25
N ASP A 68 -11.21 -8.07 -13.24
CA ASP A 68 -12.02 -7.83 -14.42
C ASP A 68 -11.74 -6.45 -15.03
N ILE A 69 -11.87 -6.36 -16.35
CA ILE A 69 -11.65 -5.11 -17.08
C ILE A 69 -12.67 -4.07 -16.60
N GLY A 70 -12.18 -2.91 -16.16
CA GLY A 70 -13.01 -1.82 -15.65
C GLY A 70 -13.49 -1.99 -14.20
N ALA A 71 -13.14 -3.09 -13.51
CA ALA A 71 -13.53 -3.30 -12.12
C ALA A 71 -12.65 -2.55 -11.11
N VAL A 72 -11.45 -2.11 -11.51
CA VAL A 72 -10.50 -1.43 -10.63
C VAL A 72 -11.02 -0.04 -10.25
N LYS A 73 -11.16 0.22 -8.94
CA LYS A 73 -11.66 1.48 -8.38
C LYS A 73 -10.78 1.94 -7.24
N VAL A 74 -10.71 3.26 -7.04
CA VAL A 74 -10.16 3.88 -5.84
C VAL A 74 -11.37 4.32 -5.00
N THR A 75 -11.62 3.65 -3.87
CA THR A 75 -12.85 3.84 -3.08
C THR A 75 -12.68 4.81 -1.92
N GLU A 76 -11.47 4.88 -1.34
CA GLU A 76 -11.03 5.93 -0.41
C GLU A 76 -9.75 6.50 -0.97
N LYS A 77 -9.67 7.83 -1.10
CA LYS A 77 -8.52 8.49 -1.72
C LYS A 77 -7.97 9.57 -0.80
N MET A 78 -6.70 9.44 -0.45
CA MET A 78 -5.94 10.47 0.28
C MET A 78 -6.61 10.87 1.60
N VAL A 79 -7.12 9.88 2.33
CA VAL A 79 -7.72 10.10 3.66
C VAL A 79 -6.65 10.01 4.74
N ILE A 80 -6.85 10.70 5.85
CA ILE A 80 -5.90 10.70 6.96
C ILE A 80 -6.30 9.64 7.97
N GLU A 81 -5.40 8.69 8.19
CA GLU A 81 -5.58 7.66 9.21
C GLU A 81 -4.62 7.91 10.37
N ARG A 82 -5.18 7.99 11.59
CA ARG A 82 -4.45 8.26 12.83
C ARG A 82 -4.14 6.96 13.54
N TYR A 83 -2.85 6.70 13.73
CA TYR A 83 -2.32 5.63 14.55
C TYR A 83 -1.93 6.17 15.93
N SER A 84 -1.39 5.30 16.79
CA SER A 84 -1.03 5.65 18.17
C SER A 84 -0.03 6.80 18.25
N ASN A 85 0.98 6.82 17.36
CA ASN A 85 2.10 7.77 17.42
C ASN A 85 2.24 8.64 16.16
N VAL A 86 1.61 8.24 15.06
CA VAL A 86 1.73 8.90 13.75
C VAL A 86 0.37 8.94 13.05
N MET A 87 0.28 9.72 11.98
CA MET A 87 -0.80 9.69 11.00
C MET A 87 -0.21 9.52 9.59
N HIS A 88 -1.00 8.92 8.70
CA HIS A 88 -0.61 8.66 7.32
C HIS A 88 -1.70 9.09 6.33
N ILE A 89 -1.28 9.36 5.09
CA ILE A 89 -2.19 9.42 3.96
C ILE A 89 -2.46 7.97 3.53
N VAL A 90 -3.74 7.61 3.42
CA VAL A 90 -4.19 6.26 3.10
C VAL A 90 -5.18 6.32 1.95
N SER A 91 -5.13 5.30 1.09
CA SER A 91 -6.11 5.09 0.04
C SER A 91 -6.47 3.62 -0.05
N ASN A 92 -7.63 3.30 -0.63
CA ASN A 92 -8.03 1.94 -0.96
C ASN A 92 -8.12 1.79 -2.47
N VAL A 93 -7.49 0.74 -3.00
CA VAL A 93 -7.65 0.32 -4.38
C VAL A 93 -8.27 -1.07 -4.39
N THR A 94 -9.40 -1.20 -5.06
CA THR A 94 -10.19 -2.43 -5.10
C THR A 94 -10.40 -2.92 -6.51
N GLY A 95 -10.62 -4.22 -6.71
CA GLY A 95 -11.04 -4.80 -7.99
C GLY A 95 -11.69 -6.16 -7.81
N GLN A 96 -12.60 -6.50 -8.73
CA GLN A 96 -13.23 -7.83 -8.76
C GLN A 96 -12.24 -8.83 -9.34
N LEU A 97 -11.84 -9.84 -8.57
CA LEU A 97 -10.98 -10.93 -9.02
C LEU A 97 -11.63 -11.64 -10.19
N ARG A 98 -10.87 -11.82 -11.27
CA ARG A 98 -11.35 -12.47 -12.48
C ARG A 98 -11.67 -13.94 -12.21
N ASP A 99 -12.72 -14.44 -12.88
CA ASP A 99 -13.08 -15.85 -12.86
C ASP A 99 -11.87 -16.77 -13.15
N GLY A 100 -11.74 -17.82 -12.34
CA GLY A 100 -10.66 -18.80 -12.45
C GLY A 100 -9.35 -18.40 -11.78
N LEU A 101 -9.23 -17.18 -11.24
CA LEU A 101 -8.10 -16.78 -10.40
C LEU A 101 -8.38 -17.03 -8.92
N SER A 102 -7.32 -17.21 -8.16
CA SER A 102 -7.35 -17.44 -6.72
C SER A 102 -6.74 -16.28 -5.93
N ALA A 103 -6.94 -16.27 -4.60
CA ALA A 103 -6.26 -15.33 -3.72
C ALA A 103 -4.72 -15.43 -3.79
N MET A 104 -4.17 -16.60 -4.15
CA MET A 104 -2.74 -16.78 -4.38
C MET A 104 -2.26 -16.04 -5.63
N ASP A 105 -3.08 -15.97 -6.68
CA ASP A 105 -2.76 -15.21 -7.89
C ASP A 105 -2.75 -13.70 -7.60
N ALA A 106 -3.70 -13.23 -6.78
CA ALA A 106 -3.69 -11.85 -6.29
C ALA A 106 -2.42 -11.55 -5.47
N LEU A 107 -2.04 -12.42 -4.52
CA LEU A 107 -0.81 -12.26 -3.74
C LEU A 107 0.43 -12.16 -4.64
N ARG A 108 0.57 -13.05 -5.63
CA ARG A 108 1.69 -13.03 -6.58
C ARG A 108 1.73 -11.76 -7.42
N ALA A 109 0.57 -11.25 -7.81
CA ALA A 109 0.49 -10.02 -8.60
C ALA A 109 0.90 -8.78 -7.79
N ILE A 110 0.66 -8.76 -6.48
CA ILE A 110 0.84 -7.57 -5.65
C ILE A 110 2.17 -7.58 -4.87
N LEU A 111 2.70 -8.74 -4.52
CA LEU A 111 3.96 -8.87 -3.79
C LEU A 111 5.19 -8.47 -4.65
N PRO A 112 6.20 -7.75 -4.10
CA PRO A 112 6.19 -7.03 -2.84
C PRO A 112 5.41 -5.70 -2.89
N ALA A 113 5.05 -5.17 -1.72
CA ALA A 113 4.40 -3.87 -1.60
C ALA A 113 5.26 -2.76 -2.22
N GLY A 114 4.61 -1.80 -2.88
CA GLY A 114 5.27 -0.64 -3.48
C GLY A 114 6.07 0.19 -2.47
N THR A 115 5.57 0.31 -1.24
CA THR A 115 6.20 0.99 -0.10
C THR A 115 7.50 0.32 0.36
N LEU A 116 7.69 -0.97 0.03
CA LEU A 116 8.87 -1.75 0.39
C LEU A 116 9.79 -2.01 -0.81
N SER A 117 9.33 -1.76 -2.04
CA SER A 117 10.16 -1.87 -3.26
C SER A 117 10.47 -0.52 -3.88
N GLY A 118 9.46 0.23 -4.28
CA GLY A 118 9.53 1.42 -5.14
C GLY A 118 8.76 1.23 -6.46
N ALA A 119 8.78 2.27 -7.31
CA ALA A 119 8.14 2.29 -8.63
C ALA A 119 9.09 2.88 -9.70
N PRO A 120 9.19 2.29 -10.91
CA PRO A 120 8.58 1.02 -11.35
C PRO A 120 9.11 -0.20 -10.58
N LYS A 121 8.21 -1.10 -10.16
CA LYS A 121 8.50 -2.16 -9.18
C LYS A 121 9.70 -3.03 -9.54
N ILE A 122 9.76 -3.52 -10.79
CA ILE A 122 10.84 -4.41 -11.24
C ILE A 122 12.18 -3.69 -11.17
N ARG A 123 12.28 -2.49 -11.73
CA ARG A 123 13.55 -1.74 -11.71
C ARG A 123 13.97 -1.36 -10.29
N ALA A 124 13.02 -1.03 -9.43
CA ALA A 124 13.31 -0.75 -8.02
C ALA A 124 13.87 -1.98 -7.29
N MET A 125 13.32 -3.18 -7.54
CA MET A 125 13.84 -4.43 -6.98
C MET A 125 15.23 -4.78 -7.51
N GLU A 126 15.52 -4.53 -8.79
CA GLU A 126 16.87 -4.71 -9.36
C GLU A 126 17.88 -3.80 -8.66
N ILE A 127 17.54 -2.52 -8.48
CA ILE A 127 18.42 -1.56 -7.77
C ILE A 127 18.62 -1.98 -6.32
N ILE A 128 17.57 -2.48 -5.64
CA ILE A 128 17.70 -3.01 -4.28
C ILE A 128 18.68 -4.19 -4.25
N ASP A 129 18.61 -5.12 -5.19
CA ASP A 129 19.53 -6.27 -5.27
C ASP A 129 20.97 -5.86 -5.62
N GLU A 130 21.13 -4.81 -6.43
CA GLU A 130 22.44 -4.21 -6.76
C GLU A 130 23.10 -3.52 -5.55
N LEU A 131 22.29 -2.86 -4.70
CA LEU A 131 22.79 -1.99 -3.62
C LEU A 131 22.82 -2.66 -2.25
N GLU A 132 21.90 -3.57 -1.95
CA GLU A 132 21.85 -4.20 -0.63
C GLU A 132 22.84 -5.37 -0.53
N PRO A 133 23.64 -5.44 0.54
CA PRO A 133 24.70 -6.44 0.66
C PRO A 133 24.19 -7.86 0.94
N VAL A 134 22.92 -7.99 1.32
CA VAL A 134 22.29 -9.26 1.70
C VAL A 134 20.84 -9.31 1.23
N LYS A 135 20.33 -10.52 0.97
CA LYS A 135 18.92 -10.71 0.67
C LYS A 135 18.05 -10.42 1.91
N ARG A 136 16.94 -9.72 1.69
CA ARG A 136 16.00 -9.31 2.75
C ARG A 136 15.30 -10.46 3.48
N GLY A 137 15.23 -11.65 2.88
CA GLY A 137 14.54 -12.80 3.47
C GLY A 137 13.05 -12.51 3.68
N VAL A 138 12.59 -12.53 4.93
CA VAL A 138 11.19 -12.21 5.26
C VAL A 138 10.88 -10.71 5.23
N TYR A 139 11.89 -9.84 5.30
CA TYR A 139 11.70 -8.39 5.27
C TYR A 139 11.23 -7.94 3.89
N GLY A 140 10.18 -7.11 3.83
CA GLY A 140 9.49 -6.74 2.59
C GLY A 140 8.59 -7.86 2.02
N GLY A 141 8.52 -9.01 2.69
CA GLY A 141 7.58 -10.09 2.37
C GLY A 141 6.18 -9.84 2.93
N ALA A 142 5.41 -10.93 3.11
CA ALA A 142 4.07 -10.88 3.68
C ALA A 142 3.86 -12.00 4.70
N VAL A 143 2.97 -11.77 5.66
CA VAL A 143 2.47 -12.77 6.61
C VAL A 143 0.95 -12.67 6.62
N GLY A 144 0.26 -13.81 6.54
CA GLY A 144 -1.20 -13.86 6.47
C GLY A 144 -1.71 -15.29 6.43
N TYR A 145 -2.96 -15.46 6.00
CA TYR A 145 -3.62 -16.75 5.87
C TYR A 145 -4.38 -16.85 4.55
N LEU A 146 -4.70 -18.07 4.16
CA LEU A 146 -5.66 -18.41 3.10
C LEU A 146 -6.74 -19.24 3.78
N ALA A 147 -8.01 -18.84 3.60
CA ALA A 147 -9.17 -19.52 4.15
C ALA A 147 -9.94 -20.24 3.05
#